data_AF-A0AAD7W1I6-F1
#
_entry.id   AF-A0AAD7W1I6-F1
#
_cell.length_a   1.000
_cell.length_b   1.000
_cell.length_c   1.000
_cell.angle_alpha   90.00
_cell.angle_beta   90.00
_cell.angle_gamma   90.00
#
_symmetry.space_group_name_H-M   'P 1'
#
loop_
_entity.id
_entity.type
_entity.pdbx_description
1 polymer ?
#
loop_
_entity_poly.entity_id
_entity_poly.type
_entity_poly.pdbx_seq_one_letter_code
_entity_poly.pdbx_strand_id
1 'polypeptide(L)'
;MQTVGLIPTLEQCLNRMQTVGLIHTLEQCLNRMQTVGLIHTLEQRLNRMQTMGLIHTLEQCLNRMQTMGLIHTLEQCLNRMQTMGLIHTLEQCLNRMQTVGLIHTLEQCLNRMQTVGLIHTLEQCLNRMQTVGLIHTLEQCLNRMQTVGLIHTLEQCLNRMQTVGLIHTLEQCLNRMQTVGLIHTLEQCLNRMQSVGLIHTLEQCLNRMQTMGLIHTLEQCLNRMQTMGLIHTLEQCLNRMQTMGLIHTLEQCLNRMQTMGLIHTLEQCLNRMQTVGLIHTLEQCLNRMQTVGLIRTLEQCLNRMQTVGLITTLEQCLNRMQT
;
A
#
# COMPACT_ATOMS: atom_id res chain seq x y z
N MET A 1 18.38 -0.70 45.07
CA MET A 1 19.38 0.37 44.96
C MET A 1 18.68 1.64 44.51
N GLN A 2 18.82 2.72 45.26
CA GLN A 2 18.40 4.07 44.88
C GLN A 2 19.66 4.92 44.82
N THR A 3 19.92 5.58 43.69
CA THR A 3 21.10 6.44 43.56
C THR A 3 20.77 7.69 42.74
N VAL A 4 21.51 8.76 43.01
CA VAL A 4 21.50 10.00 42.25
C VAL A 4 22.94 10.30 41.85
N GLY A 5 23.18 10.60 40.57
CA GLY A 5 24.51 10.92 40.06
C GLY A 5 25.03 9.93 39.02
N LEU A 6 26.35 9.77 38.97
CA LEU A 6 27.05 8.93 38.00
C LEU A 6 27.24 7.50 38.52
N ILE A 7 26.85 6.51 37.72
CA ILE A 7 27.25 5.12 37.87
C ILE A 7 28.16 4.79 36.68
N PRO A 8 29.49 4.74 36.87
CA PRO A 8 30.42 4.40 35.80
C PRO A 8 30.17 2.97 35.28
N THR A 9 30.13 2.00 36.18
CA THR A 9 29.90 0.60 35.83
C THR A 9 29.12 -0.08 36.94
N LEU A 10 28.14 -0.89 36.54
CA LEU A 10 27.43 -1.79 37.44
C LEU A 10 27.20 -3.12 36.74
N GLU A 11 27.80 -4.19 37.24
CA GLU A 11 27.67 -5.51 36.64
C GLU A 11 26.25 -6.05 36.81
N GLN A 12 25.72 -6.06 38.05
CA GLN A 12 24.45 -6.73 38.31
C GLN A 12 23.53 -5.98 39.27
N CYS A 13 22.24 -5.95 38.92
CA CYS A 13 21.17 -5.59 39.84
C CYS A 13 20.04 -6.64 39.83
N LEU A 14 19.91 -7.36 40.94
CA LEU A 14 19.00 -8.51 41.04
C LEU A 14 17.52 -8.11 41.19
N ASN A 15 17.20 -7.03 41.92
CA ASN A 15 15.82 -6.76 42.37
C ASN A 15 15.24 -5.44 41.85
N ARG A 16 15.71 -4.31 42.38
CA ARG A 16 15.15 -3.01 42.00
C ARG A 16 16.25 -1.97 41.95
N MET A 17 16.29 -1.27 40.83
CA MET A 17 17.11 -0.11 40.60
C MET A 17 16.20 1.09 40.33
N GLN A 18 16.45 2.18 41.05
CA GLN A 18 15.90 3.49 40.72
C GLN A 18 17.04 4.48 40.69
N THR A 19 17.21 5.18 39.57
CA THR A 19 18.34 6.10 39.39
C THR A 19 17.90 7.40 38.74
N VAL A 20 18.53 8.49 39.17
CA VAL A 20 18.47 9.78 38.49
C VAL A 20 19.90 10.21 38.15
N GLY A 21 20.24 10.28 36.88
CA GLY A 21 21.59 10.64 36.44
C GLY A 21 22.10 9.83 35.26
N LEU A 22 23.41 9.58 35.24
CA LEU A 22 24.11 8.92 34.15
C LEU A 22 24.51 7.50 34.58
N ILE A 23 24.08 6.50 33.82
CA ILE A 23 24.63 5.14 33.86
C ILE A 23 25.50 5.00 32.63
N HIS A 24 26.81 4.85 32.79
CA HIS A 24 27.68 4.63 31.64
C HIS A 24 27.59 3.16 31.19
N THR A 25 27.79 2.19 32.08
CA THR A 25 27.62 0.77 31.72
C THR A 25 26.82 0.03 32.77
N LEU A 26 25.85 -0.76 32.32
CA LEU A 26 25.14 -1.74 33.14
C LEU A 26 25.01 -3.06 32.39
N GLU A 27 25.60 -4.13 32.89
CA GLU A 27 25.57 -5.43 32.19
C GLU A 27 24.20 -6.09 32.40
N GLN A 28 23.75 -6.23 33.65
CA GLN A 28 22.54 -7.00 33.95
C GLN A 28 21.59 -6.33 34.93
N CYS A 29 20.31 -6.24 34.54
CA CYS A 29 19.20 -5.95 35.45
C CYS A 29 18.07 -6.98 35.32
N LEU A 30 17.91 -7.80 36.37
CA LEU A 30 16.95 -8.90 36.37
C LEU A 30 15.51 -8.43 36.50
N ASN A 31 15.18 -7.68 37.55
CA ASN A 31 13.78 -7.48 37.93
C ASN A 31 13.17 -6.13 37.48
N ARG A 32 13.54 -5.03 38.12
CA ARG A 32 12.95 -3.71 37.83
C ARG A 32 13.98 -2.61 37.77
N MET A 33 13.94 -1.84 36.70
CA MET A 33 14.73 -0.62 36.52
C MET A 33 13.81 0.55 36.25
N GLN A 34 14.03 1.65 36.96
CA GLN A 34 13.43 2.94 36.68
C GLN A 34 14.55 3.98 36.62
N THR A 35 14.73 4.62 35.48
CA THR A 35 15.83 5.57 35.28
C THR A 35 15.28 6.88 34.73
N VAL A 36 15.74 7.99 35.30
CA VAL A 36 15.59 9.32 34.71
C VAL A 36 16.98 9.84 34.36
N GLY A 37 17.29 10.01 33.09
CA GLY A 37 18.60 10.48 32.63
C GLY A 37 19.14 9.69 31.45
N LEU A 38 20.45 9.48 31.43
CA LEU A 38 21.18 8.88 30.31
C LEU A 38 21.68 7.48 30.69
N ILE A 39 21.39 6.50 29.84
CA ILE A 39 22.02 5.19 29.84
C ILE A 39 22.88 5.12 28.59
N HIS A 40 24.20 5.02 28.74
CA HIS A 40 25.08 4.87 27.58
C HIS A 40 25.00 3.43 27.06
N THR A 41 25.30 2.44 27.89
CA THR A 41 25.21 1.03 27.50
C THR A 41 24.45 0.21 28.52
N LEU A 42 23.53 -0.61 28.03
CA LEU A 42 22.88 -1.67 28.80
C LEU A 42 22.83 -2.95 27.98
N GLU A 43 23.49 -4.01 28.45
CA GLU A 43 23.54 -5.28 27.71
C GLU A 43 22.23 -6.03 27.89
N GLN A 44 21.94 -6.50 29.11
CA GLN A 44 20.82 -7.40 29.33
C GLN A 44 19.86 -6.94 30.40
N ARG A 45 18.57 -7.10 30.07
CA ARG A 45 17.49 -6.73 30.96
C ARG A 45 16.30 -7.65 30.83
N LEU A 46 15.94 -8.29 31.95
CA LEU A 46 14.95 -9.37 31.97
C LEU A 46 13.50 -8.87 32.10
N ASN A 47 13.06 -8.36 33.27
CA ASN A 47 11.61 -8.17 33.58
C ASN A 47 10.86 -6.85 33.23
N ARG A 48 10.99 -5.75 34.01
CA ARG A 48 10.50 -4.40 33.60
C ARG A 48 11.55 -3.26 33.60
N MET A 49 11.56 -2.44 32.55
CA MET A 49 12.31 -1.16 32.49
C MET A 49 11.35 -0.03 32.18
N GLN A 50 11.56 1.08 32.87
CA GLN A 50 10.97 2.37 32.57
C GLN A 50 12.08 3.40 32.52
N THR A 51 12.23 4.08 31.39
CA THR A 51 13.27 5.11 31.22
C THR A 51 12.62 6.39 30.76
N MET A 52 12.98 7.51 31.41
CA MET A 52 12.75 8.85 30.88
C MET A 52 14.10 9.47 30.56
N GLY A 53 14.40 9.66 29.28
CA GLY A 53 15.66 10.23 28.81
C GLY A 53 16.24 9.49 27.61
N LEU A 54 17.56 9.35 27.58
CA LEU A 54 18.30 8.84 26.43
C LEU A 54 18.90 7.47 26.77
N ILE A 55 18.68 6.50 25.87
CA ILE A 55 19.41 5.23 25.85
C ILE A 55 20.25 5.26 24.58
N HIS A 56 21.58 5.20 24.72
CA HIS A 56 22.45 5.15 23.55
C HIS A 56 22.45 3.73 22.96
N THR A 57 22.78 2.73 23.76
CA THR A 57 22.76 1.32 23.33
C THR A 57 22.03 0.45 24.34
N LEU A 58 21.13 -0.38 23.82
CA LEU A 58 20.53 -1.48 24.56
C LEU A 58 20.55 -2.74 23.71
N GLU A 59 21.26 -3.78 24.14
CA GLU A 59 21.34 -5.02 23.37
C GLU A 59 20.02 -5.81 23.52
N GLN A 60 19.62 -6.14 24.76
CA GLN A 60 18.50 -7.05 24.97
C GLN A 60 17.51 -6.59 26.04
N CYS A 61 16.24 -6.54 25.66
CA CYS A 61 15.11 -6.47 26.58
C CYS A 61 14.13 -7.64 26.37
N LEU A 62 14.04 -8.53 27.36
CA LEU A 62 13.23 -9.74 27.24
C LEU A 62 11.72 -9.48 27.42
N ASN A 63 11.30 -8.81 28.50
CA ASN A 63 9.88 -8.72 28.85
C ASN A 63 9.19 -7.39 28.52
N ARG A 64 9.46 -6.32 29.27
CA ARG A 64 8.75 -5.04 29.08
C ARG A 64 9.69 -3.85 29.16
N MET A 65 9.65 -3.03 28.12
CA MET A 65 10.29 -1.73 28.05
C MET A 65 9.25 -0.64 27.86
N GLN A 66 9.37 0.42 28.64
CA GLN A 66 8.67 1.67 28.42
C GLN A 66 9.70 2.79 28.40
N THR A 67 9.76 3.54 27.32
CA THR A 67 10.71 4.64 27.18
C THR A 67 9.97 5.92 26.78
N MET A 68 10.25 7.00 27.49
CA MET A 68 9.93 8.35 27.04
C MET A 68 11.24 9.08 26.75
N GLY A 69 11.51 9.35 25.47
CA GLY A 69 12.75 9.98 25.03
C GLY A 69 13.36 9.29 23.81
N LEU A 70 14.67 9.18 23.78
CA LEU A 70 15.41 8.73 22.60
C LEU A 70 16.09 7.39 22.87
N ILE A 71 15.99 6.48 21.91
CA ILE A 71 16.77 5.24 21.84
C ILE A 71 17.61 5.37 20.58
N HIS A 72 18.94 5.38 20.71
CA HIS A 72 19.79 5.44 19.53
C HIS A 72 19.89 4.05 18.89
N THR A 73 20.27 3.04 19.67
CA THR A 73 20.33 1.65 19.18
C THR A 73 19.64 0.72 20.15
N LEU A 74 18.77 -0.14 19.61
CA LEU A 74 18.22 -1.28 20.30
C LEU A 74 18.31 -2.51 19.41
N GLU A 75 19.07 -3.53 19.83
CA GLU A 75 19.21 -4.74 19.01
C GLU A 75 17.94 -5.58 19.12
N GLN A 76 17.54 -5.97 20.34
CA GLN A 76 16.46 -6.94 20.51
C GLN A 76 15.46 -6.57 21.60
N CYS A 77 14.18 -6.61 21.23
CA CYS A 77 13.07 -6.64 22.17
C CYS A 77 12.15 -7.84 21.93
N LEU A 78 12.11 -8.77 22.88
CA LEU A 78 11.41 -10.03 22.68
C LEU A 78 9.89 -9.92 22.86
N ASN A 79 9.40 -9.20 23.86
CA ASN A 79 7.99 -9.29 24.26
C ASN A 79 7.20 -7.99 24.05
N ARG A 80 7.48 -6.92 24.82
CA ARG A 80 6.75 -5.66 24.68
C ARG A 80 7.64 -4.44 24.78
N MET A 81 7.53 -3.58 23.77
CA MET A 81 8.11 -2.24 23.74
C MET A 81 7.00 -1.21 23.61
N GLN A 82 7.09 -0.16 24.43
CA GLN A 82 6.31 1.05 24.28
C GLN A 82 7.25 2.25 24.31
N THR A 83 7.27 3.04 23.25
CA THR A 83 8.14 4.20 23.15
C THR A 83 7.33 5.44 22.80
N MET A 84 7.55 6.52 23.54
CA MET A 84 7.14 7.86 23.14
C MET A 84 8.41 8.68 22.89
N GLY A 85 8.67 9.00 21.62
CA GLY A 85 9.87 9.71 21.21
C GLY A 85 10.51 9.12 19.95
N LEU A 86 11.84 9.07 19.94
CA LEU A 86 12.61 8.70 18.76
C LEU A 86 13.35 7.38 18.97
N ILE A 87 13.26 6.49 17.99
CA ILE A 87 14.11 5.31 17.84
C ILE A 87 14.94 5.53 16.58
N HIS A 88 16.26 5.60 16.71
CA HIS A 88 17.11 5.75 15.55
C HIS A 88 17.28 4.40 14.85
N THR A 89 17.73 3.38 15.58
CA THR A 89 17.85 2.02 15.04
C THR A 89 17.21 1.00 15.98
N LEU A 90 16.40 0.12 15.40
CA LEU A 90 15.91 -1.08 16.05
C LEU A 90 16.06 -2.27 15.12
N GLU A 91 16.86 -3.26 15.49
CA GLU A 91 17.05 -4.44 14.63
C GLU A 91 15.82 -5.35 14.73
N GLN A 92 15.46 -5.80 15.93
CA GLN A 92 14.42 -6.82 16.08
C GLN A 92 13.40 -6.54 17.17
N CYS A 93 12.12 -6.64 16.80
CA CYS A 93 11.02 -6.76 17.74
C CYS A 93 10.15 -7.98 17.44
N LEU A 94 10.18 -8.98 18.33
CA LEU A 94 9.51 -10.26 18.12
C LEU A 94 7.99 -10.18 18.29
N ASN A 95 7.50 -9.57 19.38
CA ASN A 95 6.08 -9.69 19.75
C ASN A 95 5.25 -8.43 19.56
N ARG A 96 5.51 -7.38 20.34
CA ARG A 96 4.68 -6.16 20.30
C ARG A 96 5.52 -4.91 20.43
N MET A 97 5.37 -4.04 19.44
CA MET A 97 5.87 -2.68 19.44
C MET A 97 4.71 -1.70 19.37
N GLN A 98 4.77 -0.69 20.23
CA GLN A 98 3.92 0.49 20.14
C GLN A 98 4.79 1.73 20.21
N THR A 99 4.75 2.56 19.17
CA THR A 99 5.56 3.77 19.11
C THR A 99 4.68 4.98 18.81
N VAL A 100 4.88 6.05 19.58
CA VAL A 100 4.38 7.38 19.24
C VAL A 100 5.61 8.26 19.00
N GLY A 101 5.83 8.66 17.76
CA GLY A 101 6.98 9.46 17.37
C GLY A 101 7.66 8.94 16.10
N LEU A 102 8.99 8.94 16.09
CA LEU A 102 9.79 8.65 14.90
C LEU A 102 10.58 7.36 15.07
N ILE A 103 10.53 6.52 14.04
CA ILE A 103 11.44 5.39 13.84
C ILE A 103 12.25 5.70 12.60
N HIS A 104 13.57 5.82 12.74
CA HIS A 104 14.42 6.06 11.57
C HIS A 104 14.65 4.73 10.82
N THR A 105 15.16 3.71 11.51
CA THR A 105 15.35 2.39 10.92
C THR A 105 14.77 1.31 11.82
N LEU A 106 14.00 0.41 11.21
CA LEU A 106 13.58 -0.84 11.83
C LEU A 106 13.78 -1.99 10.84
N GLU A 107 14.62 -2.95 11.18
CA GLU A 107 14.87 -4.09 10.29
C GLU A 107 13.68 -5.05 10.36
N GLN A 108 13.34 -5.56 11.54
CA GLN A 108 12.36 -6.65 11.64
C GLN A 108 11.33 -6.46 12.77
N CYS A 109 10.06 -6.59 12.39
CA CYS A 109 8.96 -6.80 13.32
C CYS A 109 8.15 -8.06 12.99
N LEU A 110 8.23 -9.06 13.86
CA LEU A 110 7.67 -10.38 13.55
C LEU A 110 6.16 -10.46 13.77
N ASN A 111 5.60 -9.88 14.83
CA ASN A 111 4.20 -10.13 15.22
C ASN A 111 3.29 -8.91 15.11
N ARG A 112 3.48 -7.87 15.94
CA ARG A 112 2.62 -6.68 15.92
C ARG A 112 3.40 -5.38 16.08
N MET A 113 3.17 -4.48 15.15
CA MET A 113 3.61 -3.10 15.20
C MET A 113 2.40 -2.16 15.16
N GLN A 114 2.41 -1.18 16.05
CA GLN A 114 1.51 -0.04 16.00
C GLN A 114 2.32 1.25 16.11
N THR A 115 2.22 2.11 15.12
CA THR A 115 2.98 3.37 15.09
C THR A 115 2.04 4.54 14.83
N VAL A 116 2.19 5.59 15.63
CA VAL A 116 1.64 6.91 15.33
C VAL A 116 2.82 7.85 15.12
N GLY A 117 3.01 8.30 13.89
CA GLY A 117 4.12 9.19 13.52
C GLY A 117 4.81 8.75 12.24
N LEU A 118 6.15 8.82 12.22
CA LEU A 118 6.95 8.62 11.02
C LEU A 118 7.82 7.37 11.14
N ILE A 119 7.81 6.56 10.09
CA ILE A 119 8.76 5.48 9.85
C ILE A 119 9.56 5.87 8.61
N HIS A 120 10.87 6.05 8.75
CA HIS A 120 11.71 6.36 7.59
C HIS A 120 11.99 5.07 6.81
N THR A 121 12.55 4.06 7.46
CA THR A 121 12.81 2.77 6.82
C THR A 121 12.28 1.63 7.68
N LEU A 122 11.56 0.71 7.04
CA LEU A 122 11.19 -0.57 7.61
C LEU A 122 11.46 -1.68 6.59
N GLU A 123 12.34 -2.61 6.89
CA GLU A 123 12.64 -3.70 5.95
C GLU A 123 11.50 -4.73 5.99
N GLN A 124 11.20 -5.30 7.16
CA GLN A 124 10.27 -6.43 7.23
C GLN A 124 9.24 -6.33 8.35
N CYS A 125 7.97 -6.54 7.98
CA CYS A 125 6.90 -6.85 8.91
C CYS A 125 6.13 -8.12 8.52
N LEU A 126 6.24 -9.16 9.35
CA LEU A 126 5.70 -10.47 8.98
C LEU A 126 4.19 -10.59 9.20
N ASN A 127 3.65 -10.07 10.30
CA ASN A 127 2.27 -10.39 10.71
C ASN A 127 1.30 -9.23 10.62
N ARG A 128 1.45 -8.20 11.45
CA ARG A 128 0.51 -7.08 11.51
C ARG A 128 1.23 -5.75 11.73
N MET A 129 0.98 -4.84 10.82
CA MET A 129 1.35 -3.44 10.92
C MET A 129 0.11 -2.55 10.91
N GLN A 130 0.07 -1.61 11.84
CA GLN A 130 -0.90 -0.52 11.85
C GLN A 130 -0.16 0.80 12.01
N THR A 131 -0.28 1.69 11.03
CA THR A 131 0.41 2.98 11.05
C THR A 131 -0.58 4.11 10.83
N VAL A 132 -0.49 5.13 11.66
CA VAL A 132 -1.11 6.44 11.43
C VAL A 132 0.02 7.44 11.24
N GLY A 133 0.19 7.95 10.03
CA GLY A 133 1.25 8.90 9.69
C GLY A 133 1.96 8.55 8.39
N LEU A 134 3.29 8.69 8.39
CA LEU A 134 4.10 8.58 7.17
C LEU A 134 5.03 7.37 7.24
N ILE A 135 5.06 6.60 6.15
CA ILE A 135 6.07 5.58 5.87
C ILE A 135 6.84 6.07 4.65
N HIS A 136 8.14 6.29 4.78
CA HIS A 136 8.95 6.68 3.63
C HIS A 136 9.30 5.43 2.80
N THR A 137 9.92 4.43 3.41
CA THR A 137 10.25 3.17 2.73
C THR A 137 9.77 1.98 3.55
N LEU A 138 9.09 1.06 2.88
CA LEU A 138 8.79 -0.27 3.39
C LEU A 138 9.10 -1.32 2.33
N GLU A 139 10.04 -2.21 2.61
CA GLU A 139 10.39 -3.26 1.63
C GLU A 139 9.31 -4.35 1.64
N GLN A 140 9.04 -4.97 2.78
CA GLN A 140 8.16 -6.15 2.81
C GLN A 140 7.14 -6.16 3.95
N CYS A 141 5.88 -6.40 3.56
CA CYS A 141 4.81 -6.79 4.48
C CYS A 141 4.13 -8.10 4.04
N LEU A 142 4.29 -9.15 4.83
CA LEU A 142 3.83 -10.48 4.43
C LEU A 142 2.32 -10.66 4.64
N ASN A 143 1.78 -10.28 5.80
CA ASN A 143 0.40 -10.64 6.16
C ASN A 143 -0.61 -9.49 6.09
N ARG A 144 -0.49 -8.51 6.99
CA ARG A 144 -1.50 -7.43 7.09
C ARG A 144 -0.86 -6.09 7.35
N MET A 145 -1.16 -5.16 6.45
CA MET A 145 -0.86 -3.74 6.60
C MET A 145 -2.15 -2.93 6.64
N GLN A 146 -2.24 -2.02 7.60
CA GLN A 146 -3.26 -0.99 7.65
C GLN A 146 -2.58 0.36 7.87
N THR A 147 -2.75 1.28 6.91
CA THR A 147 -2.12 2.60 6.98
C THR A 147 -3.18 3.69 6.81
N VAL A 148 -3.13 4.68 7.69
CA VAL A 148 -3.83 5.96 7.49
C VAL A 148 -2.75 7.04 7.35
N GLY A 149 -2.61 7.60 6.15
CA GLY A 149 -1.61 8.61 5.85
C GLY A 149 -0.87 8.35 4.54
N LEU A 150 0.44 8.55 4.53
CA LEU A 150 1.25 8.54 3.32
C LEU A 150 2.24 7.38 3.33
N ILE A 151 2.31 6.66 2.22
CA ILE A 151 3.37 5.70 1.90
C ILE A 151 4.10 6.26 0.68
N HIS A 152 5.40 6.54 0.82
CA HIS A 152 6.18 6.99 -0.32
C HIS A 152 6.58 5.81 -1.19
N THR A 153 7.25 4.81 -0.61
CA THR A 153 7.63 3.59 -1.34
C THR A 153 7.21 2.36 -0.56
N LEU A 154 6.58 1.42 -1.26
CA LEU A 154 6.34 0.07 -0.79
C LEU A 154 6.69 -0.92 -1.89
N GLU A 155 7.68 -1.78 -1.65
CA GLU A 155 8.07 -2.78 -2.66
C GLU A 155 7.05 -3.91 -2.70
N GLN A 156 6.82 -4.60 -1.57
CA GLN A 156 6.01 -5.82 -1.58
C GLN A 156 4.99 -5.92 -0.45
N CYS A 157 3.75 -6.23 -0.84
CA CYS A 157 2.72 -6.72 0.07
C CYS A 157 2.11 -8.04 -0.40
N LEU A 158 2.35 -9.12 0.36
CA LEU A 158 1.96 -10.46 -0.08
C LEU A 158 0.47 -10.75 0.11
N ASN A 159 -0.14 -10.36 1.23
CA ASN A 159 -1.47 -10.86 1.59
C ASN A 159 -2.56 -9.79 1.62
N ARG A 160 -2.52 -8.83 2.56
CA ARG A 160 -3.55 -7.78 2.66
C ARG A 160 -2.97 -6.41 2.96
N MET A 161 -3.34 -5.46 2.11
CA MET A 161 -3.10 -4.03 2.30
C MET A 161 -4.43 -3.29 2.37
N GLN A 162 -4.54 -2.40 3.36
CA GLN A 162 -5.61 -1.41 3.45
C GLN A 162 -4.99 -0.04 3.70
N THR A 163 -5.23 0.90 2.80
CA THR A 163 -4.68 2.25 2.92
C THR A 163 -5.78 3.30 2.78
N VAL A 164 -5.78 4.26 3.68
CA VAL A 164 -6.53 5.52 3.54
C VAL A 164 -5.52 6.65 3.44
N GLY A 165 -5.40 7.25 2.26
CA GLY A 165 -4.45 8.33 2.00
C GLY A 165 -3.72 8.16 0.67
N LEU A 166 -2.41 8.43 0.67
CA LEU A 166 -1.61 8.51 -0.55
C LEU A 166 -0.55 7.42 -0.58
N ILE A 167 -0.47 6.73 -1.71
CA ILE A 167 0.63 5.83 -2.07
C ILE A 167 1.33 6.46 -3.26
N HIS A 168 2.61 6.81 -3.12
CA HIS A 168 3.38 7.33 -4.24
C HIS A 168 3.82 6.18 -5.16
N THR A 169 4.53 5.19 -4.61
CA THR A 169 4.96 4.03 -5.37
C THR A 169 4.62 2.74 -4.64
N LEU A 170 4.03 1.81 -5.38
CA LEU A 170 3.87 0.42 -4.97
C LEU A 170 4.26 -0.52 -6.10
N GLU A 171 5.28 -1.33 -5.89
CA GLU A 171 5.73 -2.27 -6.93
C GLU A 171 4.77 -3.45 -7.00
N GLN A 172 4.58 -4.19 -5.90
CA GLN A 172 3.84 -5.45 -5.95
C GLN A 172 2.82 -5.63 -4.82
N CYS A 173 1.59 -5.99 -5.21
CA CYS A 173 0.59 -6.54 -4.32
C CYS A 173 0.02 -7.85 -4.85
N LEU A 174 0.30 -8.95 -4.14
CA LEU A 174 -0.03 -10.28 -4.65
C LEU A 174 -1.50 -10.65 -4.43
N ASN A 175 -2.09 -10.35 -3.27
CA ASN A 175 -3.39 -10.91 -2.90
C ASN A 175 -4.55 -9.90 -2.87
N ARG A 176 -4.55 -8.96 -1.93
CA ARG A 176 -5.65 -8.01 -1.77
C ARG A 176 -5.15 -6.63 -1.42
N MET A 177 -5.54 -5.67 -2.25
CA MET A 177 -5.37 -4.25 -2.00
C MET A 177 -6.73 -3.58 -1.89
N GLN A 178 -6.88 -2.74 -0.87
CA GLN A 178 -7.99 -1.81 -0.73
C GLN A 178 -7.43 -0.42 -0.43
N THR A 179 -7.71 0.54 -1.31
CA THR A 179 -7.23 1.91 -1.15
C THR A 179 -8.38 2.89 -1.24
N VAL A 180 -8.39 3.86 -0.33
CA VAL A 180 -9.20 5.07 -0.44
C VAL A 180 -8.26 6.26 -0.49
N GLY A 181 -8.18 6.92 -1.64
CA GLY A 181 -7.29 8.07 -1.85
C GLY A 181 -6.57 8.01 -3.19
N LEU A 182 -5.27 8.32 -3.18
CA LEU A 182 -4.47 8.49 -4.39
C LEU A 182 -3.37 7.43 -4.47
N ILE A 183 -3.25 6.80 -5.63
CA ILE A 183 -2.13 5.96 -6.01
C ILE A 183 -1.45 6.66 -7.19
N HIS A 184 -0.19 7.06 -7.04
CA HIS A 184 0.54 7.65 -8.15
C HIS A 184 1.04 6.57 -9.10
N THR A 185 1.79 5.59 -8.58
CA THR A 185 2.28 4.46 -9.39
C THR A 185 1.98 3.15 -8.69
N LEU A 186 1.43 2.21 -9.46
CA LEU A 186 1.33 0.82 -9.09
C LEU A 186 1.76 -0.07 -10.25
N GLU A 187 2.83 -0.83 -10.09
CA GLU A 187 3.32 -1.70 -11.17
C GLU A 187 2.43 -2.94 -11.28
N GLN A 188 2.29 -3.72 -10.20
CA GLN A 188 1.62 -5.02 -10.29
C GLN A 188 0.61 -5.28 -9.17
N CYS A 189 -0.59 -5.68 -9.58
CA CYS A 189 -1.58 -6.31 -8.71
C CYS A 189 -2.06 -7.65 -9.27
N LEU A 190 -1.68 -8.76 -8.60
CA LEU A 190 -1.97 -10.10 -9.14
C LEU A 190 -3.43 -10.50 -8.95
N ASN A 191 -3.99 -10.37 -7.75
CA ASN A 191 -5.28 -11.00 -7.43
C ASN A 191 -6.48 -10.05 -7.38
N ARG A 192 -6.51 -9.12 -6.42
CA ARG A 192 -7.68 -8.24 -6.22
C ARG A 192 -7.25 -6.84 -5.81
N MET A 193 -7.72 -5.87 -6.59
CA MET A 193 -7.64 -4.46 -6.28
C MET A 193 -9.05 -3.88 -6.13
N GLN A 194 -9.24 -3.11 -5.06
CA GLN A 194 -10.38 -2.22 -4.90
C GLN A 194 -9.85 -0.82 -4.59
N SER A 195 -10.21 0.17 -5.41
CA SER A 195 -9.77 1.54 -5.21
C SER A 195 -10.95 2.51 -5.27
N VAL A 196 -10.96 3.48 -4.36
CA VAL A 196 -11.83 4.64 -4.41
C VAL A 196 -10.95 5.88 -4.44
N GLY A 197 -10.95 6.61 -5.55
CA GLY A 197 -10.16 7.82 -5.73
C GLY A 197 -9.41 7.86 -7.06
N LEU A 198 -8.15 8.28 -7.02
CA LEU A 198 -7.32 8.52 -8.20
C LEU A 198 -6.23 7.46 -8.31
N ILE A 199 -6.08 6.87 -9.50
CA ILE A 199 -4.91 6.10 -9.91
C ILE A 199 -4.28 6.86 -11.07
N HIS A 200 -3.05 7.32 -10.91
CA HIS A 200 -2.35 7.99 -12.01
C HIS A 200 -1.82 6.94 -13.00
N THR A 201 -0.99 6.02 -12.54
CA THR A 201 -0.46 4.94 -13.38
C THR A 201 -0.68 3.59 -12.73
N LEU A 202 -1.19 2.65 -13.53
CA LEU A 202 -1.23 1.24 -13.20
C LEU A 202 -0.75 0.41 -14.39
N GLU A 203 0.35 -0.30 -14.24
CA GLU A 203 0.89 -1.09 -15.36
C GLU A 203 0.07 -2.38 -15.53
N GLN A 204 -0.02 -3.21 -14.49
CA GLN A 204 -0.62 -4.54 -14.63
C GLN A 204 -1.60 -4.91 -13.51
N CYS A 205 -2.78 -5.37 -13.93
CA CYS A 205 -3.70 -6.10 -13.07
C CYS A 205 -4.14 -7.42 -13.70
N LEU A 206 -3.76 -8.53 -13.08
CA LEU A 206 -4.00 -9.85 -13.67
C LEU A 206 -5.45 -10.32 -13.48
N ASN A 207 -5.97 -10.30 -12.25
CA ASN A 207 -7.23 -11.00 -11.95
C ASN A 207 -8.47 -10.10 -11.85
N ARG A 208 -8.55 -9.22 -10.85
CA ARG A 208 -9.74 -8.40 -10.63
C ARG A 208 -9.40 -7.00 -10.18
N MET A 209 -9.90 -6.02 -10.91
CA MET A 209 -9.88 -4.61 -10.57
C MET A 209 -11.30 -4.08 -10.42
N GLN A 210 -11.52 -3.34 -9.33
CA GLN A 210 -12.73 -2.55 -9.13
C GLN A 210 -12.32 -1.13 -8.72
N THR A 211 -12.69 -0.14 -9.53
CA THR A 211 -12.31 1.25 -9.28
C THR A 211 -13.51 2.17 -9.31
N MET A 212 -13.59 3.05 -8.32
CA MET A 212 -14.51 4.17 -8.24
C MET A 212 -13.70 5.47 -8.30
N GLY A 213 -13.73 6.17 -9.43
CA GLY A 213 -12.99 7.43 -9.59
C GLY A 213 -12.26 7.51 -10.92
N LEU A 214 -11.03 8.03 -10.90
CA LEU A 214 -10.27 8.33 -12.12
C LEU A 214 -9.05 7.43 -12.23
N ILE A 215 -8.85 6.87 -13.42
CA ILE A 215 -7.64 6.18 -13.84
C ILE A 215 -7.05 7.01 -14.97
N HIS A 216 -5.84 7.55 -14.80
CA HIS A 216 -5.20 8.29 -15.88
C HIS A 216 -4.61 7.33 -16.91
N THR A 217 -3.82 6.36 -16.48
CA THR A 217 -3.22 5.37 -17.36
C THR A 217 -3.35 3.99 -16.77
N LEU A 218 -3.82 3.06 -17.59
CA LEU A 218 -3.79 1.63 -17.32
C LEU A 218 -3.26 0.89 -18.54
N GLU A 219 -2.12 0.22 -18.41
CA GLU A 219 -1.55 -0.51 -19.55
C GLU A 219 -2.30 -1.82 -19.76
N GLN A 220 -2.36 -2.69 -18.75
CA GLN A 220 -2.89 -4.04 -18.93
C GLN A 220 -3.85 -4.51 -17.84
N CYS A 221 -5.00 -5.02 -18.28
CA CYS A 221 -5.89 -5.83 -17.45
C CYS A 221 -6.25 -7.15 -18.12
N LEU A 222 -5.81 -8.27 -17.51
CA LEU A 222 -5.98 -9.58 -18.13
C LEU A 222 -7.40 -10.14 -17.98
N ASN A 223 -7.95 -10.17 -16.76
CA ASN A 223 -9.16 -10.93 -16.49
C ASN A 223 -10.45 -10.10 -16.35
N ARG A 224 -10.56 -9.26 -15.33
CA ARG A 224 -11.79 -8.50 -15.06
C ARG A 224 -11.50 -7.11 -14.56
N MET A 225 -12.06 -6.12 -15.26
CA MET A 225 -12.09 -4.73 -14.86
C MET A 225 -13.54 -4.27 -14.69
N GLN A 226 -13.80 -3.58 -13.58
CA GLN A 226 -15.03 -2.84 -13.37
C GLN A 226 -14.69 -1.43 -12.90
N THR A 227 -15.12 -0.42 -13.65
CA THR A 227 -14.84 0.98 -13.33
C THR A 227 -16.13 1.77 -13.32
N MET A 228 -16.34 2.58 -12.28
CA MET A 228 -17.27 3.71 -12.37
C MET A 228 -16.49 5.02 -12.25
N GLY A 229 -16.53 5.82 -13.31
CA GLY A 229 -15.81 7.09 -13.39
C GLY A 229 -15.10 7.26 -14.72
N LEU A 230 -13.88 7.80 -14.69
CA LEU A 230 -13.15 8.19 -15.89
C LEU A 230 -11.90 7.33 -16.07
N ILE A 231 -11.69 6.84 -17.29
CA ILE A 231 -10.44 6.24 -17.74
C ILE A 231 -9.92 7.17 -18.85
N HIS A 232 -8.74 7.74 -18.66
CA HIS A 232 -8.14 8.58 -19.70
C HIS A 232 -7.48 7.71 -20.76
N THR A 233 -6.58 6.81 -20.37
CA THR A 233 -5.96 5.86 -21.29
C THR A 233 -6.05 4.44 -20.75
N LEU A 234 -6.47 3.53 -21.61
CA LEU A 234 -6.37 2.09 -21.39
C LEU A 234 -5.81 1.42 -22.65
N GLU A 235 -4.64 0.79 -22.54
CA GLU A 235 -4.03 0.14 -23.70
C GLU A 235 -4.72 -1.21 -23.96
N GLN A 236 -4.72 -2.12 -22.99
CA GLN A 236 -5.18 -3.49 -23.22
C GLN A 236 -6.12 -4.04 -22.15
N CYS A 237 -7.24 -4.59 -22.59
CA CYS A 237 -8.09 -5.46 -21.79
C CYS A 237 -8.39 -6.78 -22.50
N LEU A 238 -7.92 -7.90 -21.95
CA LEU A 238 -8.00 -9.19 -22.63
C LEU A 238 -9.39 -9.83 -22.50
N ASN A 239 -9.93 -9.96 -21.27
CA ASN A 239 -11.12 -10.78 -21.05
C ASN A 239 -12.42 -9.99 -20.86
N ARG A 240 -12.56 -9.20 -19.79
CA ARG A 240 -13.83 -8.53 -19.48
C ARG A 240 -13.61 -7.14 -18.92
N MET A 241 -14.21 -6.17 -19.60
CA MET A 241 -14.33 -4.79 -19.16
C MET A 241 -15.79 -4.42 -18.96
N GLN A 242 -16.08 -3.77 -17.84
CA GLN A 242 -17.35 -3.10 -17.58
C GLN A 242 -17.07 -1.69 -17.08
N THR A 243 -17.56 -0.69 -17.80
CA THR A 243 -17.34 0.72 -17.43
C THR A 243 -18.66 1.48 -17.39
N MET A 244 -18.86 2.25 -16.33
CA MET A 244 -19.89 3.28 -16.25
C MET A 244 -19.22 4.65 -16.15
N GLY A 245 -19.28 5.45 -17.21
CA GLY A 245 -18.65 6.77 -17.26
C GLY A 245 -17.94 7.02 -18.58
N LEU A 246 -16.75 7.62 -18.52
CA LEU A 246 -16.02 8.10 -19.69
C LEU A 246 -14.74 7.30 -19.90
N ILE A 247 -14.52 6.87 -21.14
CA ILE A 247 -13.25 6.35 -21.64
C ILE A 247 -12.75 7.34 -22.69
N HIS A 248 -11.61 7.97 -22.48
CA HIS A 248 -11.05 8.88 -23.48
C HIS A 248 -10.38 8.09 -24.59
N THR A 249 -9.44 7.21 -24.24
CA THR A 249 -8.78 6.33 -25.20
C THR A 249 -8.79 4.89 -24.71
N LEU A 250 -9.17 3.98 -25.61
CA LEU A 250 -8.98 2.55 -25.44
C LEU A 250 -8.40 1.96 -26.72
N GLU A 251 -7.20 1.40 -26.64
CA GLU A 251 -6.57 0.81 -27.82
C GLU A 251 -7.18 -0.56 -28.13
N GLN A 252 -7.15 -1.50 -27.17
CA GLN A 252 -7.54 -2.88 -27.46
C GLN A 252 -8.45 -3.51 -26.40
N CYS A 253 -9.56 -4.08 -26.86
CA CYS A 253 -10.35 -5.02 -26.08
C CYS A 253 -10.60 -6.33 -26.85
N LEU A 254 -10.05 -7.43 -26.33
CA LEU A 254 -10.05 -8.69 -27.09
C LEU A 254 -11.37 -9.44 -26.99
N ASN A 255 -11.96 -9.60 -25.79
CA ASN A 255 -13.06 -10.54 -25.59
C ASN A 255 -14.42 -9.88 -25.33
N ARG A 256 -14.60 -9.17 -24.21
CA ARG A 256 -15.89 -8.53 -23.89
C ARG A 256 -15.74 -7.15 -23.30
N MET A 257 -16.41 -6.19 -23.93
CA MET A 257 -16.59 -4.83 -23.44
C MET A 257 -18.07 -4.54 -23.22
N GLN A 258 -18.39 -3.95 -22.07
CA GLN A 258 -19.68 -3.35 -21.79
C GLN A 258 -19.47 -1.94 -21.24
N THR A 259 -20.03 -0.94 -21.92
CA THR A 259 -19.87 0.46 -21.51
C THR A 259 -21.22 1.15 -21.45
N MET A 260 -21.46 1.88 -20.36
CA MET A 260 -22.53 2.87 -20.27
C MET A 260 -21.91 4.26 -20.10
N GLY A 261 -22.01 5.10 -21.13
CA GLY A 261 -21.45 6.44 -21.13
C GLY A 261 -20.76 6.82 -22.44
N LEU A 262 -19.63 7.52 -22.34
CA LEU A 262 -18.91 8.08 -23.48
C LEU A 262 -17.61 7.31 -23.74
N ILE A 263 -17.40 6.93 -24.99
CA ILE A 263 -16.09 6.51 -25.50
C ILE A 263 -15.65 7.56 -26.52
N HIS A 264 -14.54 8.24 -26.28
CA HIS A 264 -14.03 9.20 -27.26
C HIS A 264 -13.30 8.49 -28.39
N THR A 265 -12.34 7.63 -28.07
CA THR A 265 -11.61 6.85 -29.07
C THR A 265 -11.54 5.38 -28.65
N LEU A 266 -11.88 4.49 -29.58
CA LEU A 266 -11.65 3.06 -29.47
C LEU A 266 -11.03 2.53 -30.76
N GLU A 267 -9.82 2.02 -30.69
CA GLU A 267 -9.14 1.51 -31.89
C GLU A 267 -9.67 0.12 -32.25
N GLN A 268 -9.59 -0.85 -31.33
CA GLN A 268 -9.92 -2.25 -31.67
C GLN A 268 -10.79 -2.94 -30.62
N CYS A 269 -11.87 -3.56 -31.11
CA CYS A 269 -12.63 -4.56 -30.38
C CYS A 269 -12.83 -5.85 -31.19
N LEU A 270 -12.27 -6.96 -30.70
CA LEU A 270 -12.19 -8.18 -31.52
C LEU A 270 -13.46 -9.04 -31.44
N ASN A 271 -14.07 -9.21 -30.26
CA ASN A 271 -15.11 -10.23 -30.06
C ASN A 271 -16.51 -9.64 -29.80
N ARG A 272 -16.72 -8.98 -28.67
CA ARG A 272 -18.05 -8.47 -28.27
C ARG A 272 -17.96 -7.10 -27.64
N MET A 273 -18.66 -6.16 -28.24
CA MET A 273 -18.90 -4.82 -27.70
C MET A 273 -20.39 -4.61 -27.47
N GLN A 274 -20.72 -4.08 -26.29
CA GLN A 274 -22.05 -3.57 -25.97
C GLN A 274 -21.91 -2.17 -25.38
N THR A 275 -22.50 -1.18 -26.04
CA THR A 275 -22.39 0.22 -25.60
C THR A 275 -23.78 0.86 -25.50
N VAL A 276 -24.03 1.56 -24.40
CA VAL A 276 -25.17 2.48 -24.27
C VAL A 276 -24.59 3.88 -24.07
N GLY A 277 -24.77 4.75 -25.06
CA GLY A 277 -24.25 6.12 -25.03
C GLY A 277 -23.62 6.57 -26.33
N LEU A 278 -22.53 7.32 -26.24
CA LEU A 278 -21.86 7.94 -27.38
C LEU A 278 -20.50 7.30 -27.61
N ILE A 279 -20.21 6.98 -28.86
CA ILE A 279 -18.87 6.65 -29.35
C ILE A 279 -18.48 7.74 -30.36
N HIS A 280 -17.43 8.50 -30.08
CA HIS A 280 -16.98 9.53 -31.02
C HIS A 280 -16.20 8.90 -32.18
N THR A 281 -15.22 8.06 -31.88
CA THR A 281 -14.42 7.37 -32.90
C THR A 281 -14.29 5.89 -32.57
N LEU A 282 -14.59 5.04 -33.54
CA LEU A 282 -14.33 3.60 -33.50
C LEU A 282 -13.67 3.16 -34.81
N GLU A 283 -12.42 2.67 -34.73
CA GLU A 283 -11.70 2.24 -35.94
C GLU A 283 -12.15 0.84 -36.35
N GLN A 284 -12.02 -0.15 -35.48
CA GLN A 284 -12.26 -1.55 -35.85
C GLN A 284 -13.11 -2.31 -34.84
N CYS A 285 -14.15 -2.98 -35.34
CA CYS A 285 -14.88 -4.00 -34.60
C CYS A 285 -15.12 -5.27 -35.43
N LEU A 286 -14.55 -6.40 -34.99
CA LEU A 286 -14.43 -7.57 -35.87
C LEU A 286 -15.61 -8.56 -35.83
N ASN A 287 -16.30 -8.73 -34.70
CA ASN A 287 -17.26 -9.84 -34.54
C ASN A 287 -18.68 -9.39 -34.24
N ARG A 288 -18.92 -8.80 -33.06
CA ARG A 288 -20.26 -8.42 -32.62
C ARG A 288 -20.24 -7.06 -31.93
N MET A 289 -20.96 -6.12 -32.53
CA MET A 289 -21.24 -4.82 -31.96
C MET A 289 -22.74 -4.67 -31.69
N GLN A 290 -23.08 -4.22 -30.49
CA GLN A 290 -24.42 -3.76 -30.15
C GLN A 290 -24.32 -2.38 -29.52
N THR A 291 -24.93 -1.38 -30.14
CA THR A 291 -24.89 0.00 -29.65
C THR A 291 -26.30 0.55 -29.52
N VAL A 292 -26.60 1.21 -28.40
CA VAL A 292 -27.79 2.06 -28.23
C VAL A 292 -27.30 3.49 -28.02
N GLY A 293 -27.52 4.35 -29.00
CA GLY A 293 -27.06 5.74 -28.96
C GLY A 293 -26.40 6.19 -30.27
N LEU A 294 -25.36 7.01 -30.16
CA LEU A 294 -24.74 7.68 -31.30
C LEU A 294 -23.32 7.14 -31.51
N ILE A 295 -22.99 6.81 -32.76
CA ILE A 295 -21.62 6.60 -33.22
C ILE A 295 -21.30 7.72 -34.20
N ARG A 296 -20.32 8.58 -33.89
CA ARG A 296 -19.98 9.68 -34.80
C ARG A 296 -19.17 9.13 -35.98
N THR A 297 -18.04 8.49 -35.73
CA THR A 297 -17.24 7.87 -36.79
C THR A 297 -17.02 6.38 -36.54
N LEU A 298 -17.22 5.60 -37.61
CA LEU A 298 -16.93 4.17 -37.64
C LEU A 298 -16.21 3.80 -38.94
N GLU A 299 -14.96 3.38 -38.84
CA GLU A 299 -14.18 3.03 -40.03
C GLU A 299 -14.54 1.62 -40.52
N GLN A 300 -14.36 0.59 -39.68
CA GLN A 300 -14.53 -0.80 -40.08
C GLN A 300 -15.36 -1.62 -39.09
N CYS A 301 -16.40 -2.25 -39.62
CA CYS A 301 -17.12 -3.33 -38.97
C CYS A 301 -17.09 -4.62 -39.79
N LEU A 302 -16.76 -5.73 -39.12
CA LEU A 302 -16.86 -7.07 -39.69
C LEU A 302 -17.92 -7.87 -38.93
N ASN A 303 -18.58 -8.78 -39.65
CA ASN A 303 -19.56 -9.76 -39.15
C ASN A 303 -20.94 -9.21 -38.77
N ARG A 304 -21.14 -8.73 -37.54
CA ARG A 304 -22.48 -8.39 -37.03
C ARG A 304 -22.48 -7.07 -36.27
N MET A 305 -23.26 -6.14 -36.79
CA MET A 305 -23.60 -4.88 -36.12
C MET A 305 -25.10 -4.76 -35.90
N GLN A 306 -25.46 -4.34 -34.70
CA GLN A 306 -26.80 -3.91 -34.34
C GLN A 306 -26.70 -2.54 -33.66
N THR A 307 -27.33 -1.52 -34.24
CA THR A 307 -27.31 -0.17 -33.68
C THR A 307 -28.74 0.34 -33.55
N VAL A 308 -29.15 0.72 -32.35
CA VAL A 308 -30.40 1.46 -32.13
C VAL A 308 -30.01 2.92 -31.89
N GLY A 309 -30.05 3.73 -32.96
CA GLY A 309 -29.67 5.13 -32.93
C GLY A 309 -29.05 5.58 -34.24
N LEU A 310 -28.05 6.47 -34.18
CA LEU A 310 -27.48 7.11 -35.37
C LEU A 310 -26.00 6.75 -35.53
N ILE A 311 -25.59 6.49 -36.77
CA ILE A 311 -24.18 6.46 -37.19
C ILE A 311 -23.99 7.62 -38.16
N THR A 312 -23.12 8.60 -37.84
CA THR A 312 -22.97 9.78 -38.72
C THR A 312 -22.03 9.54 -39.89
N THR A 313 -20.94 8.80 -39.67
CA THR A 313 -20.05 8.34 -40.74
C THR A 313 -19.71 6.87 -40.57
N LEU A 314 -19.80 6.13 -41.68
CA LEU A 314 -19.45 4.72 -41.78
C LEU A 314 -18.65 4.53 -43.06
N GLU A 315 -17.41 4.04 -42.96
CA GLU A 315 -16.59 3.80 -44.15
C GLU A 315 -16.81 2.41 -44.74
N GLN A 316 -16.71 1.35 -43.91
CA GLN A 316 -16.82 -0.03 -44.37
C GLN A 316 -17.58 -0.92 -43.39
N CYS A 317 -18.56 -1.66 -43.90
CA CYS A 317 -19.15 -2.79 -43.19
C CYS A 317 -19.21 -4.06 -44.04
N LEU A 318 -18.50 -5.09 -43.58
CA LEU A 318 -18.42 -6.40 -44.22
C LEU A 318 -19.30 -7.38 -43.45
N ASN A 319 -20.43 -7.78 -44.06
CA ASN A 319 -21.41 -8.81 -43.67
C ASN A 319 -22.81 -8.29 -43.31
N ARG A 320 -23.15 -8.08 -42.02
CA ARG A 320 -24.52 -7.78 -41.59
C ARG A 320 -24.60 -6.56 -40.68
N MET A 321 -25.37 -5.56 -41.14
CA MET A 321 -25.77 -4.39 -40.38
C MET A 321 -27.29 -4.40 -40.16
N GLN A 322 -27.71 -4.15 -38.92
CA GLN A 322 -29.10 -3.89 -38.54
C GLN A 322 -29.14 -2.57 -37.78
N THR A 323 -29.93 -1.62 -38.27
CA THR A 323 -30.14 -0.28 -37.69
C THR A 323 -31.58 -0.12 -37.28
#